data_AF-A0A7J9T3P3-F1
#
_entry.id   AF-A0A7J9T3P3-F1
#
_cell.length_a   1.000
_cell.length_b   1.000
_cell.length_c   1.000
_cell.angle_alpha   90.00
_cell.angle_beta   90.00
_cell.angle_gamma   90.00
#
_symmetry.space_group_name_H-M   'P 1'
#
loop_
_entity.id
_entity.type
_entity.pdbx_description
1 polymer ?
#
loop_
_entity_poly.entity_id
_entity_poly.type
_entity_poly.pdbx_seq_one_letter_code
_entity_poly.pdbx_strand_id
1 'polypeptide(L)'
;MITLHAKTINSMVNISVIDTGIGIMPDDIPKLFAPFVRLGSSLSAKTQGTGLGLYLTKKLTEDVLGGTVEVTSEYGTGSTFAINIPVKLEKYDTEAESK
;
A
#
# COMPACT_ATOMS: atom_id res chain seq x y z
N MET A 1 -11.08 -9.55 10.85
CA MET A 1 -10.06 -10.60 10.74
C MET A 1 -9.08 -10.13 9.68
N ILE A 2 -7.78 -10.31 9.90
CA ILE A 2 -6.74 -9.91 8.95
C ILE A 2 -6.02 -11.16 8.46
N THR A 3 -5.85 -11.28 7.16
CA THR A 3 -5.16 -12.38 6.49
C THR A 3 -4.03 -11.83 5.62
N LEU A 4 -2.88 -12.50 5.65
CA LEU A 4 -1.71 -12.17 4.85
C LEU A 4 -1.45 -13.29 3.85
N HIS A 5 -1.33 -12.94 2.57
CA HIS A 5 -0.84 -13.87 1.55
C HIS A 5 0.42 -13.31 0.89
N ALA A 6 1.34 -14.21 0.55
CA ALA A 6 2.50 -13.89 -0.27
C ALA A 6 2.65 -14.98 -1.35
N LYS A 7 2.90 -14.57 -2.59
CA LYS A 7 3.14 -15.48 -3.71
C LYS A 7 4.13 -14.87 -4.69
N THR A 8 4.88 -15.71 -5.37
CA THR A 8 5.79 -15.29 -6.43
C THR A 8 5.18 -15.62 -7.79
N ILE A 9 5.13 -14.63 -8.69
CA ILE A 9 4.63 -14.76 -10.07
C ILE A 9 5.59 -14.01 -10.99
N ASN A 10 6.14 -14.67 -12.03
CA ASN A 10 6.97 -14.03 -13.06
C ASN A 10 8.07 -13.11 -12.49
N SER A 11 8.87 -13.59 -11.54
CA SER A 11 9.92 -12.80 -10.87
C SER A 11 9.43 -11.59 -10.06
N MET A 12 8.13 -11.51 -9.76
CA MET A 12 7.56 -10.54 -8.84
C MET A 12 7.04 -11.27 -7.59
N VAL A 13 7.20 -10.67 -6.42
CA VAL A 13 6.51 -11.06 -5.18
C VAL A 13 5.27 -10.20 -5.04
N ASN A 14 4.10 -10.85 -5.01
CA ASN A 14 2.84 -10.24 -4.59
C ASN A 14 2.65 -10.50 -3.10
N ILE A 15 2.52 -9.44 -2.31
CA ILE A 15 2.17 -9.51 -0.89
C ILE A 15 0.82 -8.81 -0.74
N SER A 16 -0.16 -9.49 -0.15
CA SER A 16 -1.50 -8.94 0.07
C SER A 16 -1.93 -9.02 1.52
N VAL A 17 -2.56 -7.94 1.97
CA VAL A 17 -3.18 -7.78 3.28
C VAL A 17 -4.68 -7.69 3.05
N ILE A 18 -5.42 -8.66 3.54
CA ILE A 18 -6.87 -8.75 3.41
C ILE A 18 -7.46 -8.49 4.79
N ASP A 19 -8.32 -7.50 4.90
CA ASP A 19 -9.05 -7.15 6.11
C ASP A 19 -10.56 -7.27 5.86
N THR A 20 -11.27 -7.87 6.81
CA THR A 20 -12.74 -8.03 6.79
C THR A 20 -13.46 -6.90 7.56
N GLY A 21 -12.83 -5.72 7.67
CA GLY A 21 -13.41 -4.55 8.33
C GLY A 21 -14.46 -3.86 7.46
N ILE A 22 -14.74 -2.60 7.76
CA ILE A 22 -15.84 -1.82 7.15
C ILE A 22 -15.70 -1.56 5.64
N GLY A 23 -14.56 -1.89 5.03
CA GLY A 23 -14.28 -1.52 3.64
C GLY A 23 -14.12 0.00 3.44
N ILE A 24 -14.03 0.42 2.18
CA ILE A 24 -13.76 1.81 1.80
C ILE A 24 -14.80 2.24 0.77
N MET A 25 -15.35 3.44 0.93
CA MET A 25 -16.29 4.00 -0.04
C MET A 25 -15.59 4.21 -1.39
N PRO A 26 -16.25 3.92 -2.53
CA PRO A 26 -15.67 4.13 -3.86
C PRO A 26 -15.10 5.53 -4.07
N ASP A 27 -15.81 6.56 -3.61
CA ASP A 27 -15.42 7.98 -3.73
C ASP A 27 -14.16 8.35 -2.92
N ASP A 28 -13.76 7.49 -1.99
CA ASP A 28 -12.60 7.69 -1.13
C ASP A 28 -11.36 6.92 -1.60
N ILE A 29 -11.52 5.91 -2.46
CA ILE A 29 -10.40 5.13 -3.04
C ILE A 29 -9.34 6.04 -3.67
N PRO A 30 -9.69 7.05 -4.50
CA PRO A 30 -8.69 7.91 -5.13
C PRO A 30 -7.84 8.72 -4.13
N LYS A 31 -8.31 8.89 -2.90
CA LYS A 31 -7.68 9.74 -1.88
C LYS A 31 -6.77 8.95 -0.94
N LEU A 32 -6.83 7.61 -0.95
CA LEU A 32 -6.14 6.73 0.01
C LEU A 32 -4.63 6.95 0.11
N PHE A 33 -4.00 7.25 -1.04
CA PHE A 33 -2.56 7.39 -1.14
C PHE A 33 -2.08 8.85 -1.08
N ALA A 34 -2.98 9.79 -0.82
CA ALA A 34 -2.60 11.19 -0.63
C ALA A 34 -2.02 11.38 0.78
N PRO A 35 -0.94 12.19 0.93
CA PRO A 35 -0.33 12.43 2.22
C PRO A 35 -1.29 13.17 3.15
N PHE A 36 -1.26 12.83 4.44
CA PHE A 36 -2.08 13.44 5.49
C PHE A 36 -3.60 13.24 5.34
N VAL A 37 -4.06 12.45 4.36
CA VAL A 37 -5.47 12.13 4.21
C VAL A 37 -5.87 11.06 5.21
N ARG A 38 -6.96 11.33 5.93
CA ARG A 38 -7.62 10.38 6.82
C ARG A 38 -9.10 10.34 6.45
N LEU A 39 -9.55 9.21 5.90
CA LEU A 39 -10.94 9.05 5.50
C LEU A 39 -11.85 9.09 6.73
N GLY A 40 -12.87 9.92 6.68
CA GLY A 40 -13.74 10.23 7.81
C GLY A 40 -14.74 9.11 8.09
N SER A 41 -14.44 8.24 9.04
CA SER A 41 -15.45 7.43 9.72
C SER A 41 -15.43 7.75 11.21
N SER A 42 -16.51 7.46 11.93
CA SER A 42 -16.57 7.54 13.40
C SER A 42 -15.47 6.72 14.10
N LEU A 43 -14.87 5.75 13.39
CA LEU A 43 -13.71 4.98 13.81
C LEU A 43 -12.39 5.75 13.64
N SER A 44 -12.26 6.54 12.58
CA SER A 44 -11.09 7.37 12.29
C SER A 44 -10.87 8.48 13.32
N ALA A 45 -11.91 8.90 14.05
CA ALA A 45 -11.77 9.84 15.15
C ALA A 45 -11.15 9.21 16.41
N LYS A 46 -11.23 7.88 16.56
CA LYS A 46 -10.71 7.13 17.71
C LYS A 46 -9.30 6.57 17.50
N THR A 47 -8.88 6.38 16.27
CA THR A 47 -7.52 5.92 15.94
C THR A 47 -6.56 7.11 15.84
N GLN A 48 -5.38 7.01 16.46
CA GLN A 48 -4.31 8.01 16.27
C GLN A 48 -3.53 7.71 14.97
N GLY A 49 -3.00 8.74 14.31
CA GLY A 49 -2.19 8.56 13.10
C GLY A 49 -2.11 9.82 12.24
N THR A 50 -1.03 9.98 11.48
CA THR A 50 -0.80 11.16 10.62
C THR A 50 -1.41 11.03 9.24
N GLY A 51 -1.89 9.84 8.84
CA GLY A 51 -2.32 9.57 7.46
C GLY A 51 -1.17 9.37 6.47
N LEU A 52 0.06 9.13 6.95
CA LEU A 52 1.22 8.92 6.08
C LEU A 52 1.48 7.47 5.68
N GLY A 53 0.86 6.49 6.33
CA GLY A 53 1.16 5.07 6.14
C GLY A 53 1.07 4.62 4.67
N LEU A 54 -0.11 4.74 4.07
CA LEU A 54 -0.33 4.34 2.67
C LEU A 54 0.47 5.19 1.67
N TYR A 55 0.61 6.49 1.92
CA TYR A 55 1.46 7.36 1.11
C TYR A 55 2.92 6.85 1.08
N LEU A 56 3.49 6.53 2.24
CA LEU A 56 4.85 5.98 2.34
C LEU A 56 4.95 4.60 1.72
N THR A 57 3.96 3.72 1.93
CA THR A 57 3.91 2.40 1.28
C THR A 57 3.96 2.55 -0.24
N LYS A 58 3.19 3.47 -0.81
CA LYS A 58 3.21 3.75 -2.26
C LYS A 58 4.57 4.24 -2.72
N LYS A 59 5.12 5.29 -2.09
CA LYS A 59 6.44 5.85 -2.44
C LYS A 59 7.55 4.80 -2.36
N LEU A 60 7.60 4.02 -1.28
CA LEU A 60 8.62 2.97 -1.13
C LEU A 60 8.44 1.87 -2.17
N THR A 61 7.21 1.41 -2.40
CA THR A 61 6.95 0.34 -3.36
C THR A 61 7.27 0.77 -4.79
N GLU A 62 6.79 1.94 -5.21
CA GLU A 62 6.92 2.41 -6.59
C GLU A 62 8.31 3.01 -6.86
N ASP A 63 8.78 3.93 -6.02
CA ASP A 63 10.00 4.69 -6.31
C ASP A 63 11.29 3.97 -5.88
N VAL A 64 11.21 3.17 -4.80
CA VAL A 64 12.40 2.52 -4.23
C VAL A 64 12.51 1.05 -4.66
N LEU A 65 11.39 0.35 -4.66
CA LEU A 65 11.37 -1.08 -4.97
C LEU A 65 11.03 -1.37 -6.44
N GLY A 66 10.66 -0.37 -7.25
CA GLY A 66 10.31 -0.55 -8.66
C GLY A 66 9.07 -1.44 -8.86
N GLY A 67 8.14 -1.40 -7.91
CA GLY A 67 6.92 -2.19 -7.88
C GLY A 67 5.65 -1.39 -8.10
N THR A 68 4.51 -1.98 -7.75
CA THR A 68 3.18 -1.35 -7.81
C THR A 68 2.39 -1.61 -6.53
N VAL A 69 1.47 -0.70 -6.21
CA VAL A 69 0.49 -0.89 -5.13
C VAL A 69 -0.91 -1.00 -5.72
N GLU A 70 -1.68 -1.96 -5.25
CA GLU A 70 -3.05 -2.22 -5.66
C GLU A 70 -3.99 -2.20 -4.45
N VAL A 71 -5.21 -1.72 -4.65
CA VAL A 71 -6.27 -1.77 -3.65
C VAL A 71 -7.56 -2.23 -4.31
N THR A 72 -8.25 -3.17 -3.66
CA THR A 72 -9.61 -3.58 -4.00
C THR A 72 -10.41 -3.57 -2.71
N SER A 73 -11.55 -2.89 -2.71
CA SER A 73 -12.35 -2.72 -1.51
C SER A 73 -13.83 -2.69 -1.86
N GLU A 74 -14.63 -3.23 -0.94
CA GLU A 74 -16.08 -3.17 -1.00
C GLU A 74 -16.59 -2.71 0.37
N TYR A 75 -17.35 -1.62 0.38
CA TYR A 75 -17.89 -1.04 1.60
C TYR A 75 -18.87 -2.00 2.29
N GLY A 76 -18.66 -2.24 3.58
CA GLY A 76 -19.38 -3.22 4.38
C GLY A 76 -18.80 -4.64 4.37
N THR A 77 -17.88 -4.95 3.44
CA THR A 77 -17.35 -6.31 3.24
C THR A 77 -15.88 -6.41 3.64
N GLY A 78 -15.06 -5.42 3.28
CA GLY A 78 -13.63 -5.42 3.60
C GLY A 78 -12.75 -4.80 2.53
N SER A 79 -11.44 -4.94 2.69
CA SER A 79 -10.45 -4.43 1.75
C SER A 79 -9.29 -5.40 1.58
N THR A 80 -8.73 -5.42 0.38
CA THR A 80 -7.44 -6.06 0.06
C THR A 80 -6.49 -4.99 -0.45
N PHE A 81 -5.34 -4.88 0.21
CA PHE A 81 -4.21 -4.09 -0.26
C PHE A 81 -3.11 -5.02 -0.71
N ALA A 82 -2.51 -4.78 -1.86
CA ALA A 82 -1.41 -5.58 -2.36
C ALA A 82 -0.25 -4.73 -2.84
N ILE A 83 0.96 -5.27 -2.71
CA ILE A 83 2.14 -4.77 -3.39
C ILE A 83 2.67 -5.84 -4.32
N ASN A 84 3.13 -5.44 -5.50
CA ASN A 84 3.87 -6.30 -6.43
C ASN A 84 5.27 -5.72 -6.61
N ILE A 85 6.29 -6.41 -6.12
CA ILE A 85 7.68 -5.96 -6.17
C ILE A 85 8.57 -7.00 -6.86
N PRO A 86 9.65 -6.61 -7.56
CA PRO A 86 10.62 -7.56 -8.10
C PRO A 86 11.23 -8.45 -7.00
N VAL A 87 11.45 -9.73 -7.29
CA VAL A 87 12.18 -10.66 -6.39
C VAL A 87 13.64 -10.25 -6.21
N LYS A 88 14.15 -9.43 -7.13
CA LYS A 88 15.51 -8.91 -7.15
C LYS A 88 15.44 -7.44 -7.53
N LEU A 89 15.94 -6.58 -6.65
CA LEU A 89 16.09 -5.16 -6.96
C LEU A 89 17.25 -4.97 -7.93
N GLU A 90 17.07 -4.10 -8.93
CA GLU A 90 18.20 -3.61 -9.69
C GLU A 90 19.12 -2.82 -8.75
N LYS A 91 20.44 -2.96 -8.94
CA LYS A 91 21.39 -2.25 -8.11
C LYS A 91 21.23 -0.76 -8.41
N TYR A 92 21.09 0.05 -7.37
CA TYR A 92 21.37 1.48 -7.51
C TYR A 92 22.83 1.62 -7.94
N ASP A 93 23.08 2.26 -9.08
CA ASP A 93 24.43 2.65 -9.46
C ASP A 93 24.97 3.58 -8.37
N THR A 94 25.92 3.08 -7.60
CA THR A 94 26.72 3.90 -6.67
C THR A 94 27.74 4.69 -7.48
N GLU A 95 27.28 5.63 -8.31
CA GLU A 95 28.13 6.68 -8.89
C GLU A 95 27.82 8.00 -8.19
N ALA A 96 28.27 8.12 -6.93
CA ALA A 96 28.28 9.38 -6.21
C ALA A 96 29.51 9.50 -5.29
N GLU A 97 30.70 9.14 -5.77
CA GLU A 97 31.97 9.60 -5.21
C GLU A 97 33.01 9.77 -6.34
N SER A 98 33.08 10.98 -6.92
CA SER A 98 34.33 11.60 -7.35
C SER A 98 34.10 12.94 -8.03
N LYS A 99 34.12 14.04 -7.26
CA LYS A 99 34.91 15.22 -7.60
C LYS A 99 35.15 16.11 -6.38
#